data_AF-A0A9W6XM27-F1
#
_entry.id   AF-A0A9W6XM27-F1
#
_cell.length_a   1.000
_cell.length_b   1.000
_cell.length_c   1.000
_cell.angle_alpha   90.00
_cell.angle_beta   90.00
_cell.angle_gamma   90.00
#
_symmetry.space_group_name_H-M   'P 1'
#
loop_
_entity.id
_entity.type
_entity.pdbx_description
1 polymer ?
#
loop_
_entity_poly.entity_id
_entity_poly.type
_entity_poly.pdbx_seq_one_letter_code
_entity_poly.pdbx_strand_id
1 'polypeptide(L)'
;MYQWMEWVIDRNMPLSEVDDPHTRNMSRLKPICSKTLKVFMGKVVAAVEAKISSEMTGLFGIMFDGWTCFLEHYSTVEAVSALMAALRTVNNRAALREHTPLSPLRPNATRWSSTFEMMARYVRIRDEIKKVEAVFDLIPRAAMHRKIEALLADLRVFHSVTIKLQAEDLTLADVRALFDSVAQRFPSMKPKVSASASIVHSPTFEAAIVKVLPCSMNAIGVLLL
;
A
#
# COMPACT_ATOMS: atom_id res chain seq x y z
N MET A 1 -19.30 14.28 -26.70
CA MET A 1 -18.34 13.25 -26.23
C MET A 1 -17.95 13.50 -24.78
N TYR A 2 -17.30 14.63 -24.47
CA TYR A 2 -16.97 15.03 -23.09
C TYR A 2 -18.17 15.07 -22.13
N GLN A 3 -19.30 15.62 -22.56
CA GLN A 3 -20.54 15.63 -21.76
C GLN A 3 -21.07 14.23 -21.39
N TRP A 4 -20.86 13.23 -22.24
CA TRP A 4 -21.18 11.83 -21.90
C TRP A 4 -20.21 11.26 -20.87
N MET A 5 -18.94 11.66 -20.92
CA MET A 5 -17.94 11.28 -19.93
C MET A 5 -18.23 11.92 -18.57
N GLU A 6 -18.53 13.23 -18.51
CA GLU A 6 -18.97 13.91 -17.27
C GLU A 6 -20.19 13.21 -16.67
N TRP A 7 -21.22 12.95 -17.49
CA TRP A 7 -22.42 12.24 -17.01
C TRP A 7 -22.11 10.88 -16.37
N VAL A 8 -21.30 10.07 -17.05
CA VAL A 8 -21.00 8.72 -16.57
C VAL A 8 -20.04 8.75 -15.39
N ILE A 9 -19.02 9.58 -15.43
CA ILE A 9 -17.94 9.61 -14.43
C ILE A 9 -18.43 10.34 -13.17
N ASP A 10 -18.89 11.59 -13.29
CA ASP A 10 -19.24 12.42 -12.12
C ASP A 10 -20.43 11.87 -11.35
N ARG A 11 -21.39 11.25 -12.05
CA ARG A 11 -22.57 10.64 -11.41
C ARG A 11 -22.38 9.18 -11.05
N ASN A 12 -21.19 8.63 -11.29
CA ASN A 12 -20.86 7.23 -11.11
C ASN A 12 -21.85 6.23 -11.77
N MET A 13 -22.39 6.55 -12.95
CA MET A 13 -23.33 5.69 -13.69
C MET A 13 -22.63 4.51 -14.41
N PRO A 14 -23.31 3.38 -14.67
CA PRO A 14 -22.74 2.29 -15.46
C PRO A 14 -22.46 2.73 -16.91
N LEU A 15 -21.47 2.13 -17.57
CA LEU A 15 -21.17 2.44 -18.99
C LEU A 15 -22.33 2.10 -19.93
N SER A 16 -23.20 1.16 -19.56
CA SER A 16 -24.41 0.82 -20.31
C SER A 16 -25.44 1.93 -20.34
N GLU A 17 -25.31 2.94 -19.48
CA GLU A 17 -26.27 4.05 -19.38
C GLU A 17 -26.35 4.88 -20.68
N VAL A 18 -25.26 4.96 -21.44
CA VAL A 18 -25.27 5.64 -22.74
C VAL A 18 -25.93 4.80 -23.84
N ASP A 19 -26.13 3.50 -23.59
CA ASP A 19 -26.88 2.61 -24.45
C ASP A 19 -28.39 2.61 -24.14
N ASP A 20 -28.77 3.07 -22.94
CA ASP A 20 -30.16 3.04 -22.48
C ASP A 20 -31.09 3.94 -23.34
N PRO A 21 -32.18 3.40 -23.89
CA PRO A 21 -33.10 4.16 -24.74
C PRO A 21 -33.77 5.34 -24.03
N HIS A 22 -34.07 5.21 -22.74
CA HIS A 22 -34.76 6.25 -21.97
C HIS A 22 -33.81 7.42 -21.72
N THR A 23 -32.59 7.13 -21.27
CA THR A 23 -31.53 8.12 -21.09
C THR A 23 -31.20 8.83 -22.41
N ARG A 24 -31.14 8.10 -23.53
CA ARG A 24 -30.97 8.71 -24.87
C ARG A 24 -32.09 9.68 -25.23
N ASN A 25 -33.34 9.30 -24.99
CA ASN A 25 -34.51 10.12 -25.29
C ASN A 25 -34.59 11.38 -24.42
N MET A 26 -34.17 11.28 -23.16
CA MET A 26 -34.12 12.42 -22.25
C MET A 26 -32.89 13.33 -22.46
N SER A 27 -31.79 12.79 -22.99
CA SER A 27 -30.57 13.54 -23.20
C SER A 27 -30.65 14.47 -24.42
N ARG A 28 -30.03 15.65 -24.31
CA ARG A 28 -29.79 16.53 -25.48
C ARG A 28 -28.51 16.15 -26.23
N LEU A 29 -27.84 15.08 -25.81
CA LEU A 29 -26.53 14.69 -26.30
C LEU A 29 -26.66 13.81 -27.54
N LYS A 30 -25.75 13.97 -28.51
CA LYS A 30 -25.72 13.08 -29.67
C LYS A 30 -25.55 11.63 -29.19
N PRO A 31 -26.42 10.68 -29.59
CA PRO A 31 -26.33 9.30 -29.13
C PRO A 31 -24.98 8.68 -29.48
N ILE A 32 -24.40 7.96 -28.52
CA ILE A 32 -23.20 7.15 -28.69
C ILE A 32 -23.47 5.76 -28.12
N CYS A 33 -22.60 4.79 -28.43
CA CYS A 33 -22.62 3.50 -27.75
C CYS A 33 -21.52 3.40 -26.68
N SER A 34 -21.73 2.52 -25.71
CA SER A 34 -20.75 2.27 -24.62
C SER A 34 -19.37 1.90 -25.14
N LYS A 35 -19.31 1.11 -26.23
CA LYS A 35 -18.04 0.73 -26.89
C LYS A 35 -17.26 1.97 -27.36
N THR A 36 -17.93 2.91 -28.02
CA THR A 36 -17.32 4.17 -28.48
C THR A 36 -16.89 5.02 -27.29
N LEU A 37 -17.74 5.14 -26.27
CA LEU A 37 -17.41 5.87 -25.05
C LEU A 37 -16.14 5.33 -24.39
N LYS A 38 -16.06 4.01 -24.22
CA LYS A 38 -14.91 3.34 -23.60
C LYS A 38 -13.60 3.59 -24.38
N VAL A 39 -13.63 3.55 -25.72
CA VAL A 39 -12.46 3.88 -26.55
C VAL A 39 -12.02 5.33 -26.34
N PHE A 40 -12.96 6.28 -26.29
CA PHE A 40 -12.63 7.68 -26.04
C PHE A 40 -12.07 7.90 -24.62
N MET A 41 -12.66 7.26 -23.60
CA MET A 41 -12.13 7.33 -22.23
C MET A 41 -10.70 6.78 -22.15
N GLY A 42 -10.40 5.67 -22.83
CA GLY A 42 -9.04 5.14 -22.94
C GLY A 42 -8.04 6.11 -23.57
N LYS A 43 -8.45 6.87 -24.60
CA LYS A 43 -7.62 7.93 -25.19
C LYS A 43 -7.36 9.09 -24.24
N VAL A 44 -8.37 9.48 -23.44
CA VAL A 44 -8.20 10.53 -22.43
C VAL A 44 -7.22 10.06 -21.34
N VAL A 45 -7.33 8.81 -20.88
CA VAL A 45 -6.40 8.23 -19.91
C VAL A 45 -4.97 8.28 -20.44
N ALA A 46 -4.71 7.79 -21.66
CA ALA A 46 -3.38 7.83 -22.26
C ALA A 46 -2.81 9.26 -22.40
N ALA A 47 -3.67 10.24 -22.74
CA ALA A 47 -3.25 11.64 -22.84
C ALA A 47 -2.92 12.24 -21.46
N VAL A 48 -3.68 11.89 -20.43
CA VAL A 48 -3.41 12.32 -19.04
C VAL A 48 -2.15 11.66 -18.51
N GLU A 49 -1.95 10.37 -18.72
CA GLU A 49 -0.72 9.65 -18.33
C GLU A 49 0.51 10.30 -18.97
N ALA A 50 0.47 10.58 -20.27
CA ALA A 50 1.57 11.26 -20.97
C ALA A 50 1.84 12.66 -20.39
N LYS A 51 0.77 13.40 -20.03
CA LYS A 51 0.90 14.74 -19.46
C LYS A 51 1.51 14.69 -18.05
N ILE A 52 1.04 13.78 -17.20
CA ILE A 52 1.57 13.58 -15.85
C ILE A 52 3.03 13.12 -15.93
N SER A 53 3.34 12.18 -16.84
CA SER A 53 4.73 11.74 -17.08
C SER A 53 5.64 12.88 -17.52
N SER A 54 5.14 13.81 -18.34
CA SER A 54 5.90 15.01 -18.74
C SER A 54 6.11 16.04 -17.62
N GLU A 55 5.20 16.10 -16.64
CA GLU A 55 5.27 17.03 -15.51
C GLU A 55 6.09 16.44 -14.34
N MET A 56 6.02 15.13 -14.14
CA MET A 56 6.81 14.37 -13.18
C MET A 56 8.22 14.08 -13.73
N THR A 57 8.99 15.13 -14.04
CA THR A 57 10.38 14.99 -14.45
C THR A 57 11.28 14.79 -13.23
N GLY A 58 11.61 13.53 -12.90
CA GLY A 58 12.56 13.18 -11.83
C GLY A 58 12.20 11.89 -11.07
N LEU A 59 13.09 11.46 -10.16
CA LEU A 59 12.80 10.39 -9.19
C LEU A 59 11.85 10.94 -8.13
N PHE A 60 10.59 10.50 -8.12
CA PHE A 60 9.67 10.75 -7.01
C PHE A 60 9.51 9.46 -6.20
N GLY A 61 9.40 9.60 -4.88
CA GLY A 61 9.18 8.48 -3.97
C GLY A 61 7.80 8.58 -3.34
N ILE A 62 7.00 7.53 -3.43
CA ILE A 62 5.77 7.40 -2.64
C ILE A 62 6.18 6.99 -1.23
N MET A 63 5.95 7.85 -0.24
CA MET A 63 6.25 7.55 1.16
C MET A 63 4.97 7.20 1.91
N PHE A 64 4.76 5.91 2.16
CA PHE A 64 3.68 5.45 3.03
C PHE A 64 4.01 5.77 4.49
N ASP A 65 3.26 6.69 5.10
CA ASP A 65 3.25 6.95 6.54
C ASP A 65 2.16 6.11 7.25
N GLY A 66 2.03 4.83 6.88
CA GLY A 66 1.01 3.91 7.40
C GLY A 66 1.13 3.57 8.90
N TRP A 67 2.08 4.18 9.62
CA TRP A 67 2.37 3.91 11.03
C TRP A 67 1.20 4.18 11.98
N THR A 68 0.43 5.25 11.70
CA THR A 68 -0.73 5.63 12.52
C THR A 68 -1.88 4.61 12.45
N CYS A 69 -1.86 3.69 11.48
CA CYS A 69 -2.89 2.67 11.33
C CYS A 69 -2.64 1.41 12.21
N PHE A 70 -1.44 1.27 12.79
CA PHE A 70 -1.04 0.12 13.62
C PHE A 70 -0.81 0.46 15.09
N LEU A 71 -1.42 1.56 15.59
CA LEU A 71 -1.22 2.08 16.95
C LEU A 71 -1.45 1.03 18.05
N GLU A 72 -2.32 0.04 17.82
CA GLU A 72 -2.57 -1.07 18.75
C GLU A 72 -1.33 -1.92 19.05
N HIS A 73 -0.31 -1.83 18.21
CA HIS A 73 0.89 -2.65 18.29
C HIS A 73 2.13 -1.89 18.75
N TYR A 74 2.01 -0.60 19.06
CA TYR A 74 3.13 0.25 19.42
C TYR A 74 3.94 -0.33 20.59
N SER A 75 3.25 -0.81 21.63
CA SER A 75 3.87 -1.47 22.80
C SER A 75 4.68 -2.73 22.44
N THR A 76 4.24 -3.50 21.43
CA THR A 76 4.97 -4.70 21.00
C THR A 76 6.26 -4.35 20.25
N VAL A 77 6.22 -3.29 19.44
CA VAL A 77 7.38 -2.82 18.70
C VAL A 77 8.40 -2.18 19.65
N GLU A 78 7.94 -1.40 20.64
CA GLU A 78 8.81 -0.83 21.66
C GLU A 78 9.52 -1.91 22.48
N ALA A 79 8.81 -2.96 22.91
CA ALA A 79 9.40 -4.06 23.65
C ALA A 79 10.51 -4.76 22.85
N VAL A 80 10.26 -5.05 21.56
CA VAL A 80 11.28 -5.64 20.68
C VAL A 80 12.44 -4.68 20.45
N SER A 81 12.17 -3.38 20.25
CA SER A 81 13.18 -2.35 20.07
C SER A 81 14.11 -2.23 21.28
N ALA A 82 13.54 -2.23 22.50
CA ALA A 82 14.30 -2.20 23.74
C ALA A 82 15.18 -3.46 23.91
N LEU A 83 14.63 -4.64 23.65
CA LEU A 83 15.39 -5.91 23.66
C LEU A 83 16.55 -5.88 22.65
N MET A 84 16.26 -5.46 21.41
CA MET A 84 17.27 -5.39 20.34
C MET A 84 18.35 -4.36 20.64
N ALA A 85 18.02 -3.26 21.32
CA ALA A 85 19.00 -2.31 21.82
C ALA A 85 19.90 -2.92 22.92
N ALA A 86 19.31 -3.63 23.90
CA ALA A 86 20.06 -4.29 24.96
C ALA A 86 21.02 -5.37 24.42
N LEU A 87 20.59 -6.14 23.41
CA LEU A 87 21.41 -7.15 22.73
C LEU A 87 22.58 -6.55 21.92
N ARG A 88 22.56 -5.25 21.62
CA ARG A 88 23.65 -4.57 20.89
C ARG A 88 24.78 -4.10 21.79
N THR A 89 24.60 -4.11 23.11
CA THR A 89 25.69 -3.82 24.07
C THR A 89 26.83 -4.83 23.89
N VAL A 90 28.06 -4.40 24.17
CA VAL A 90 29.27 -5.17 23.81
C VAL A 90 29.24 -6.60 24.35
N ASN A 91 28.94 -6.77 25.63
CA ASN A 91 28.94 -8.06 26.30
C ASN A 91 27.80 -8.97 25.81
N ASN A 92 26.57 -8.44 25.74
CA ASN A 92 25.41 -9.22 25.27
C ASN A 92 25.57 -9.61 23.79
N ARG A 93 26.17 -8.74 22.98
CA ARG A 93 26.44 -9.04 21.57
C ARG A 93 27.53 -10.09 21.41
N ALA A 94 28.54 -10.10 22.29
CA ALA A 94 29.56 -11.14 22.31
C ALA A 94 28.92 -12.49 22.66
N ALA A 95 28.11 -12.55 23.74
CA ALA A 95 27.39 -13.77 24.14
C ALA A 95 26.43 -14.27 23.04
N LEU A 96 25.65 -13.38 22.41
CA LEU A 96 24.73 -13.76 21.33
C LEU A 96 25.48 -14.35 20.11
N ARG A 97 26.68 -13.86 19.81
CA ARG A 97 27.49 -14.34 18.67
C ARG A 97 27.94 -15.79 18.82
N GLU A 98 28.02 -16.30 20.05
CA GLU A 98 28.32 -17.72 20.32
C GLU A 98 27.17 -18.64 19.87
N HIS A 99 25.97 -18.10 19.72
CA HIS A 99 24.77 -18.88 19.38
C HIS A 99 24.22 -18.58 17.99
N THR A 100 24.49 -17.39 17.43
CA THR A 100 24.06 -17.04 16.07
C THR A 100 25.01 -16.05 15.39
N PRO A 101 25.28 -16.21 14.08
CA PRO A 101 26.02 -15.20 13.32
C PRO A 101 25.19 -13.93 13.07
N LEU A 102 23.87 -13.96 13.30
CA LEU A 102 22.97 -12.85 13.01
C LEU A 102 23.05 -11.78 14.09
N SER A 103 23.26 -10.52 13.67
CA SER A 103 23.24 -9.39 14.60
C SER A 103 21.82 -8.85 14.84
N PRO A 104 21.54 -8.32 16.04
CA PRO A 104 20.35 -7.52 16.31
C PRO A 104 20.34 -6.25 15.43
N LEU A 105 19.14 -5.82 15.04
CA LEU A 105 18.91 -4.62 14.23
C LEU A 105 18.23 -3.54 15.08
N ARG A 106 18.55 -2.28 14.82
CA ARG A 106 17.86 -1.13 15.42
C ARG A 106 16.92 -0.54 14.36
N PRO A 107 15.68 -0.20 14.70
CA PRO A 107 14.78 0.44 13.76
C PRO A 107 15.21 1.90 13.57
N ASN A 108 15.07 2.39 12.35
CA ASN A 108 15.09 3.82 12.01
C ASN A 108 13.66 4.36 12.07
N ALA A 109 13.44 5.34 12.95
CA ALA A 109 12.12 5.90 13.22
C ALA A 109 11.40 6.43 11.97
N THR A 110 12.15 6.91 10.96
CA THR A 110 11.57 7.48 9.73
C THR A 110 11.29 6.45 8.64
N ARG A 111 11.70 5.18 8.84
CA ARG A 111 11.61 4.14 7.80
C ARG A 111 11.00 2.87 8.38
N TRP A 112 9.71 2.67 8.16
CA TRP A 112 8.99 1.50 8.66
C TRP A 112 9.58 0.15 8.17
N SER A 113 10.24 0.11 7.00
CA SER A 113 10.95 -1.08 6.52
C SER A 113 12.04 -1.56 7.49
N SER A 114 12.71 -0.64 8.19
CA SER A 114 13.69 -1.00 9.21
C SER A 114 13.04 -1.60 10.47
N THR A 115 11.83 -1.15 10.84
CA THR A 115 11.03 -1.76 11.90
C THR A 115 10.62 -3.17 11.51
N PHE A 116 10.15 -3.36 10.27
CA PHE A 116 9.85 -4.67 9.72
C PHE A 116 11.05 -5.61 9.81
N GLU A 117 12.22 -5.19 9.31
CA GLU A 117 13.45 -5.97 9.36
C GLU A 117 13.88 -6.31 10.79
N MET A 118 13.76 -5.37 11.73
CA MET A 118 14.01 -5.62 13.14
C MET A 118 13.08 -6.71 13.71
N MET A 119 11.78 -6.58 13.47
CA MET A 119 10.78 -7.52 13.97
C MET A 119 11.00 -8.92 13.37
N ALA A 120 11.26 -8.99 12.06
CA ALA A 120 11.61 -10.22 11.37
C ALA A 120 12.90 -10.84 11.93
N ARG A 121 13.92 -10.01 12.22
CA ARG A 121 15.16 -10.45 12.84
C ARG A 121 14.91 -11.05 14.21
N TYR A 122 14.16 -10.35 15.07
CA TYR A 122 13.82 -10.83 16.41
C TYR A 122 13.17 -12.22 16.37
N VAL A 123 12.13 -12.41 15.55
CA VAL A 123 11.44 -13.71 15.44
C VAL A 123 12.41 -14.80 14.99
N ARG A 124 13.33 -14.49 14.08
CA ARG A 124 14.32 -15.44 13.55
C ARG A 124 15.39 -15.86 14.56
N ILE A 125 15.79 -14.98 15.49
CA ILE A 125 16.86 -15.27 16.47
C ILE A 125 16.33 -15.49 17.90
N ARG A 126 15.02 -15.63 18.05
CA ARG A 126 14.37 -15.63 19.37
C ARG A 126 14.89 -16.73 20.28
N ASP A 127 15.11 -17.92 19.75
CA ASP A 127 15.54 -19.07 20.56
C ASP A 127 17.01 -18.96 20.98
N GLU A 128 17.84 -18.30 20.18
CA GLU A 128 19.21 -17.96 20.54
C GLU A 128 19.27 -16.85 21.59
N ILE A 129 18.38 -15.85 21.52
CA ILE A 129 18.27 -14.80 22.54
C ILE A 129 18.00 -15.40 23.93
N LYS A 130 17.19 -16.46 24.03
CA LYS A 130 16.89 -17.13 25.32
C LYS A 130 18.12 -17.70 26.02
N LYS A 131 19.22 -17.93 25.30
CA LYS A 131 20.47 -18.45 25.84
C LYS A 131 21.32 -17.34 26.48
N VAL A 132 20.99 -16.07 26.23
CA VAL A 132 21.69 -14.91 26.80
C VAL A 132 20.98 -14.49 28.09
N GLU A 133 21.48 -14.94 29.24
CA GLU A 133 20.85 -14.70 30.55
C GLU A 133 20.66 -13.21 30.87
N ALA A 134 21.62 -12.37 30.48
CA ALA A 134 21.62 -10.93 30.78
C ALA A 134 20.43 -10.15 30.20
N VAL A 135 19.69 -10.71 29.24
CA VAL A 135 18.52 -10.06 28.62
C VAL A 135 17.20 -10.77 28.95
N PHE A 136 17.21 -11.77 29.83
CA PHE A 136 16.06 -12.63 30.12
C PHE A 136 14.78 -11.83 30.43
N ASP A 137 14.88 -10.81 31.29
CA ASP A 137 13.74 -9.98 31.70
C ASP A 137 13.14 -9.14 30.55
N LEU A 138 13.91 -8.91 29.49
CA LEU A 138 13.50 -8.13 28.32
C LEU A 138 12.87 -8.99 27.24
N ILE A 139 12.92 -10.32 27.34
CA ILE A 139 12.38 -11.23 26.32
C ILE A 139 10.85 -11.18 26.34
N PRO A 140 10.17 -10.83 25.22
CA PRO A 140 8.73 -10.86 25.16
C PRO A 140 8.16 -12.24 25.55
N ARG A 141 7.27 -12.23 26.55
CA ARG A 141 6.55 -13.43 27.03
C ARG A 141 5.72 -14.06 25.91
N ALA A 142 5.38 -15.34 26.06
CA ALA A 142 4.67 -16.11 25.03
C ALA A 142 3.43 -15.41 24.46
N ALA A 143 2.61 -14.78 25.29
CA ALA A 143 1.42 -14.05 24.83
C ALA A 143 1.76 -12.84 23.95
N MET A 144 2.79 -12.06 24.32
CA MET A 144 3.26 -10.92 23.52
C MET A 144 3.97 -11.39 22.25
N HIS A 145 4.73 -12.48 22.31
CA HIS A 145 5.37 -13.06 21.15
C HIS A 145 4.37 -13.48 20.07
N ARG A 146 3.25 -14.10 20.44
CA ARG A 146 2.17 -14.41 19.49
C ARG A 146 1.60 -13.15 18.82
N LYS A 147 1.47 -12.04 19.57
CA LYS A 147 1.06 -10.75 19.01
C LYS A 147 2.09 -10.19 18.04
N ILE A 148 3.38 -10.34 18.35
CA ILE A 148 4.49 -9.95 17.46
C ILE A 148 4.47 -10.77 16.16
N GLU A 149 4.22 -12.08 16.23
CA GLU A 149 4.12 -12.94 15.05
C GLU A 149 2.93 -12.57 14.16
N ALA A 150 1.76 -12.34 14.76
CA ALA A 150 0.57 -11.89 14.05
C ALA A 150 0.81 -10.53 13.35
N LEU A 151 1.39 -9.58 14.07
CA LEU A 151 1.76 -8.28 13.50
C LEU A 151 2.78 -8.42 12.38
N LEU A 152 3.81 -9.26 12.56
CA LEU A 152 4.81 -9.47 11.53
C LEU A 152 4.18 -10.07 10.26
N ALA A 153 3.21 -10.97 10.38
CA ALA A 153 2.48 -11.51 9.24
C ALA A 153 1.73 -10.42 8.47
N ASP A 154 1.07 -9.50 9.17
CA ASP A 154 0.39 -8.38 8.52
C ASP A 154 1.40 -7.40 7.90
N LEU A 155 2.48 -7.04 8.60
CA LEU A 155 3.55 -6.19 8.07
C LEU A 155 4.25 -6.78 6.83
N ARG A 156 4.34 -8.12 6.71
CA ARG A 156 4.87 -8.78 5.50
C ARG A 156 4.03 -8.46 4.26
N VAL A 157 2.71 -8.41 4.41
CA VAL A 157 1.81 -8.05 3.30
C VAL A 157 2.12 -6.63 2.85
N PHE A 158 2.20 -5.68 3.77
CA PHE A 158 2.59 -4.31 3.44
C PHE A 158 3.94 -4.22 2.78
N HIS A 159 4.94 -4.93 3.32
CA HIS A 159 6.29 -4.92 2.79
C HIS A 159 6.30 -5.38 1.34
N SER A 160 5.60 -6.47 1.04
CA SER A 160 5.46 -6.95 -0.33
C SER A 160 4.77 -5.94 -1.26
N VAL A 161 3.71 -5.27 -0.79
CA VAL A 161 3.00 -4.25 -1.59
C VAL A 161 3.90 -3.06 -1.86
N THR A 162 4.60 -2.54 -0.87
CA THR A 162 5.49 -1.39 -1.07
C THR A 162 6.70 -1.69 -1.93
N ILE A 163 7.25 -2.91 -1.89
CA ILE A 163 8.29 -3.35 -2.83
C ILE A 163 7.71 -3.38 -4.24
N LYS A 164 6.52 -3.98 -4.42
CA LYS A 164 5.87 -3.99 -5.73
C LYS A 164 5.61 -2.58 -6.24
N LEU A 165 5.10 -1.67 -5.42
CA LEU A 165 4.85 -0.28 -5.82
C LEU A 165 6.11 0.49 -6.25
N GLN A 166 7.30 0.01 -5.89
CA GLN A 166 8.58 0.59 -6.30
C GLN A 166 9.12 -0.02 -7.60
N ALA A 167 8.46 -1.02 -8.18
CA ALA A 167 8.89 -1.60 -9.45
C ALA A 167 8.53 -0.69 -10.63
N GLU A 168 9.41 -0.65 -11.63
CA GLU A 168 9.30 0.24 -12.79
C GLU A 168 8.21 -0.19 -13.78
N ASP A 169 7.70 -1.42 -13.65
CA ASP A 169 6.79 -2.07 -14.60
C ASP A 169 5.31 -2.12 -14.15
N LEU A 170 4.94 -1.43 -13.06
CA LEU A 170 3.53 -1.40 -12.63
C LEU A 170 2.65 -0.53 -13.51
N THR A 171 1.40 -0.97 -13.70
CA THR A 171 0.33 -0.12 -14.25
C THR A 171 -0.48 0.57 -13.15
N LEU A 172 -1.25 1.61 -13.50
CA LEU A 172 -2.27 2.18 -12.61
C LEU A 172 -3.31 1.13 -12.16
N ALA A 173 -3.62 0.18 -13.03
CA ALA A 173 -4.52 -0.92 -12.71
C ALA A 173 -3.97 -1.77 -11.57
N ASP A 174 -2.68 -2.10 -11.64
CA ASP A 174 -1.98 -2.90 -10.65
C ASP A 174 -1.87 -2.14 -9.33
N VAL A 175 -1.53 -0.86 -9.37
CA VAL A 175 -1.49 0.01 -8.17
C VAL A 175 -2.86 0.03 -7.49
N ARG A 176 -3.94 0.25 -8.24
CA ARG A 176 -5.31 0.26 -7.70
C ARG A 176 -5.69 -1.10 -7.13
N ALA A 177 -5.38 -2.19 -7.85
CA ALA A 177 -5.65 -3.55 -7.37
C ALA A 177 -4.88 -3.89 -6.09
N LEU A 178 -3.63 -3.42 -5.96
CA LEU A 178 -2.84 -3.54 -4.73
C LEU A 178 -3.49 -2.76 -3.58
N PHE A 179 -3.92 -1.51 -3.81
CA PHE A 179 -4.61 -0.72 -2.78
C PHE A 179 -5.96 -1.30 -2.39
N ASP A 180 -6.74 -1.82 -3.33
CA ASP A 180 -8.01 -2.48 -3.04
C ASP A 180 -7.81 -3.76 -2.22
N SER A 181 -6.79 -4.55 -2.55
CA SER A 181 -6.41 -5.74 -1.77
C SER A 181 -6.01 -5.36 -0.34
N VAL A 182 -5.21 -4.30 -0.18
CA VAL A 182 -4.81 -3.75 1.12
C VAL A 182 -6.04 -3.23 1.90
N ALA A 183 -6.94 -2.50 1.25
CA ALA A 183 -8.17 -1.97 1.84
C ALA A 183 -9.15 -3.07 2.27
N GLN A 184 -9.20 -4.18 1.53
CA GLN A 184 -10.01 -5.35 1.85
C GLN A 184 -9.43 -6.10 3.04
N ARG A 185 -8.11 -6.34 3.04
CA ARG A 185 -7.40 -7.07 4.10
C ARG A 185 -7.37 -6.29 5.41
N PHE A 186 -7.30 -4.96 5.33
CA PHE A 186 -7.17 -4.07 6.48
C PHE A 186 -8.22 -2.95 6.41
N PRO A 187 -9.44 -3.20 6.91
CA PRO A 187 -10.53 -2.24 6.86
C PRO A 187 -10.20 -0.88 7.50
N SER A 188 -9.31 -0.85 8.50
CA SER A 188 -8.87 0.37 9.19
C SER A 188 -8.17 1.39 8.27
N MET A 189 -7.63 0.96 7.13
CA MET A 189 -6.99 1.86 6.17
C MET A 189 -7.89 2.29 5.02
N LYS A 190 -9.10 1.73 4.89
CA LYS A 190 -10.06 2.18 3.86
C LYS A 190 -10.20 3.71 3.79
N PRO A 191 -10.24 4.46 4.90
CA PRO A 191 -10.33 5.92 4.86
C PRO A 191 -9.14 6.62 4.20
N LYS A 192 -7.99 5.94 4.06
CA LYS A 192 -6.75 6.48 3.48
C LYS A 192 -6.44 5.95 2.08
N VAL A 193 -6.82 4.71 1.77
CA VAL A 193 -6.43 4.06 0.49
C VAL A 193 -7.61 3.77 -0.45
N SER A 194 -8.85 3.98 -0.02
CA SER A 194 -10.01 3.80 -0.91
C SER A 194 -10.09 4.89 -1.96
N ALA A 195 -10.72 4.59 -3.10
CA ALA A 195 -11.02 5.58 -4.14
C ALA A 195 -11.90 6.75 -3.65
N SER A 196 -12.60 6.57 -2.54
CA SER A 196 -13.42 7.58 -1.87
C SER A 196 -12.73 8.25 -0.67
N ALA A 197 -11.43 8.01 -0.47
CA ALA A 197 -10.69 8.59 0.63
C ALA A 197 -10.60 10.12 0.49
N SER A 198 -10.65 10.84 1.61
CA SER A 198 -10.57 12.31 1.61
C SER A 198 -9.23 12.86 1.09
N ILE A 199 -8.20 12.01 1.04
CA ILE A 199 -6.89 12.34 0.46
C ILE A 199 -6.93 12.39 -1.07
N VAL A 200 -7.95 11.80 -1.71
CA VAL A 200 -8.08 11.81 -3.17
C VAL A 200 -8.36 13.22 -3.65
N HIS A 201 -7.36 13.82 -4.31
CA HIS A 201 -7.42 15.21 -4.78
C HIS A 201 -8.47 15.43 -5.86
N SER A 202 -8.71 14.44 -6.73
CA SER A 202 -9.73 14.50 -7.78
C SER A 202 -10.56 13.21 -7.78
N PRO A 203 -11.69 13.18 -7.04
CA PRO A 203 -12.57 12.02 -7.00
C PRO A 203 -13.11 11.61 -8.36
N THR A 204 -13.40 12.58 -9.23
CA THR A 204 -13.81 12.36 -10.63
C THR A 204 -12.73 11.62 -11.42
N PHE A 205 -11.46 12.02 -11.25
CA PHE A 205 -10.35 11.37 -11.95
C PHE A 205 -10.15 9.93 -11.49
N GLU A 206 -10.21 9.69 -10.18
CA GLU A 206 -10.10 8.34 -9.61
C GLU A 206 -11.27 7.44 -10.08
N ALA A 207 -12.49 7.96 -10.10
CA ALA A 207 -13.66 7.25 -10.63
C ALA A 207 -13.53 6.97 -12.13
N ALA A 208 -12.93 7.88 -12.90
CA ALA A 208 -12.66 7.68 -14.32
C ALA A 208 -11.67 6.52 -14.54
N ILE A 209 -10.57 6.49 -13.78
CA ILE A 209 -9.57 5.40 -13.86
C ILE A 209 -10.26 4.07 -13.61
N VAL A 210 -10.96 3.92 -12.47
CA VAL A 210 -11.65 2.66 -12.10
C VAL A 210 -12.60 2.16 -13.20
N LYS A 211 -13.24 3.08 -13.95
CA LYS A 211 -14.15 2.73 -15.06
C LYS A 211 -13.45 2.35 -16.35
N VAL A 212 -12.26 2.89 -16.60
CA VAL A 212 -11.51 2.63 -17.83
C VAL A 212 -10.71 1.34 -17.74
N LEU A 213 -10.25 0.97 -16.54
CA LEU A 213 -9.45 -0.22 -16.29
C LEU A 213 -10.11 -1.50 -16.85
N PRO A 214 -9.54 -2.13 -17.90
CA PRO A 214 -9.90 -3.47 -18.29
C PRO A 214 -9.22 -4.47 -17.34
N CYS A 215 -9.85 -5.62 -17.10
CA CYS A 215 -9.28 -6.73 -16.31
C CYS A 215 -8.01 -7.37 -16.93
N SER A 216 -7.36 -6.74 -17.92
CA SER A 216 -6.15 -7.25 -18.57
C SER A 216 -5.56 -6.16 -19.46
N MET A 217 -4.48 -5.51 -19.05
CA MET A 217 -3.39 -5.07 -19.94
C MET A 217 -2.28 -4.42 -19.12
N ASN A 218 -1.08 -4.98 -19.30
CA ASN A 218 0.21 -4.50 -18.79
C ASN A 218 0.55 -3.11 -19.36
N ALA A 219 1.51 -2.47 -18.70
CA ALA A 219 2.27 -1.26 -19.03
C ALA A 219 1.91 0.04 -18.28
N ILE A 220 2.98 0.58 -17.68
CA ILE A 220 3.34 1.99 -17.47
C ILE A 220 2.70 2.70 -16.27
N GLY A 221 3.61 3.30 -15.50
CA GLY A 221 3.46 3.62 -14.10
C GLY A 221 2.70 4.88 -13.72
N VAL A 222 2.26 4.77 -12.47
CA VAL A 222 2.24 5.77 -11.40
C VAL A 222 0.96 6.57 -11.23
N LEU A 223 0.41 6.53 -10.00
CA LEU A 223 -0.18 7.72 -9.38
C LEU A 223 -0.20 7.72 -7.84
N LEU A 224 0.22 8.88 -7.32
CA LEU A 224 -0.36 9.70 -6.23
C LEU A 224 -1.07 8.99 -5.05
N LEU A 225 -0.38 9.02 -3.91
CA LEU A 225 -0.94 9.43 -2.62
C LEU A 225 -0.17 10.66 -2.13
#